data_AF-A0A2G9RE13-F1
#
_entry.id   AF-A0A2G9RE13-F1
#
_cell.length_a   1.000
_cell.length_b   1.000
_cell.length_c   1.000
_cell.angle_alpha   90.00
_cell.angle_beta   90.00
_cell.angle_gamma   90.00
#
_symmetry.space_group_name_H-M   'P 1'
#
loop_
_entity.id
_entity.type
_entity.pdbx_description
1 polymer ?
#
loop_
_entity_poly.entity_id
_entity_poly.type
_entity_poly.pdbx_seq_one_letter_code
_entity_poly.pdbx_strand_id
1 'polypeptide(L)'
;CSPSCGPGYRHRVVLCKSGDGENTLPPSQCPAKDKPASSVRCTLQRCPPPRWVTGDWSECSAQCGHGQQRRSVQCVSHRGQPSVECIETLRPPAMQQCENKCEAGPSDSPDGKNIENCLKQTSDFLFVILFFFFFF
;
A
#
# COMPACT_ATOMS: atom_id res chain seq x y z
N CYS A 1 -20.44 -16.55 3.94
CA CYS A 1 -19.97 -16.47 2.54
C CYS A 1 -18.46 -16.68 2.57
N SER A 2 -17.83 -17.25 1.54
CA SER A 2 -16.39 -17.53 1.55
C SER A 2 -15.52 -16.28 1.67
N PRO A 3 -15.75 -15.19 0.90
CA PRO A 3 -15.11 -13.90 1.17
C PRO A 3 -15.89 -13.07 2.20
N SER A 4 -15.23 -12.03 2.73
CA SER A 4 -15.82 -11.00 3.59
C SER A 4 -16.47 -9.83 2.81
N CYS A 5 -16.22 -9.74 1.51
CA CYS A 5 -16.81 -8.76 0.60
C CYS A 5 -16.91 -9.34 -0.82
N GLY A 6 -17.75 -8.76 -1.67
CA GLY A 6 -17.90 -9.15 -3.06
C GLY A 6 -18.58 -10.51 -3.28
N PRO A 7 -18.42 -11.09 -4.48
CA PRO A 7 -19.05 -12.36 -4.85
C PRO A 7 -18.30 -13.56 -4.27
N GLY A 8 -19.04 -14.56 -3.83
CA GLY A 8 -18.49 -15.81 -3.33
C GLY A 8 -19.53 -16.92 -3.19
N TYR A 9 -19.19 -17.93 -2.40
CA TYR A 9 -20.03 -19.10 -2.15
C TYR A 9 -20.13 -19.39 -0.66
N ARG A 10 -21.27 -19.92 -0.23
CA ARG A 10 -21.43 -20.48 1.12
C ARG A 10 -21.79 -21.95 1.00
N HIS A 11 -21.20 -22.76 1.87
CA HIS A 11 -21.50 -24.18 1.96
C HIS A 11 -22.53 -24.41 3.06
N ARG A 12 -23.45 -25.32 2.81
CA ARG A 12 -24.41 -25.82 3.79
C ARG A 12 -24.38 -27.34 3.80
N VAL A 13 -24.56 -27.91 4.97
CA VAL A 13 -24.77 -29.35 5.10
C VAL A 13 -26.19 -29.66 4.62
N VAL A 14 -26.29 -30.65 3.73
CA VAL A 14 -27.56 -31.16 3.23
C VAL A 14 -27.71 -32.56 3.78
N LEU A 15 -28.70 -32.75 4.64
CA LEU A 15 -29.00 -34.02 5.30
C LEU A 15 -30.23 -34.65 4.63
N CYS A 16 -30.16 -35.97 4.43
CA CYS A 16 -31.34 -36.76 4.08
C CYS A 16 -32.14 -37.00 5.36
N LYS A 17 -33.46 -36.79 5.33
CA LYS A 17 -34.35 -37.00 6.49
C LYS A 17 -35.53 -37.90 6.12
N SER A 18 -36.09 -38.63 7.09
CA SER A 18 -37.36 -39.36 6.92
C SER A 18 -38.51 -38.41 6.59
N GLY A 19 -39.64 -38.94 6.07
CA GLY A 19 -40.80 -38.12 5.71
C GLY A 19 -41.36 -37.29 6.87
N ASP A 20 -41.21 -37.81 8.07
CA ASP A 20 -41.60 -37.25 9.37
C ASP A 20 -40.53 -36.28 9.95
N GLY A 21 -39.35 -36.21 9.33
CA GLY A 21 -38.30 -35.25 9.66
C GLY A 21 -37.48 -35.55 10.92
N GLU A 22 -37.81 -36.63 11.64
CA GLU A 22 -37.22 -37.01 12.91
C GLU A 22 -35.85 -37.69 12.73
N ASN A 23 -35.74 -38.62 11.77
CA ASN A 23 -34.54 -39.41 11.56
C ASN A 23 -33.69 -38.86 10.41
N THR A 24 -32.36 -38.78 10.65
CA THR A 24 -31.38 -38.47 9.59
C THR A 24 -30.93 -39.76 8.94
N LEU A 25 -31.13 -39.87 7.63
CA LEU A 25 -30.89 -41.08 6.85
C LEU A 25 -29.57 -40.98 6.06
N PRO A 26 -29.01 -42.13 5.61
CA PRO A 26 -27.90 -42.15 4.68
C PRO A 26 -28.22 -41.42 3.37
N PRO A 27 -27.25 -40.74 2.72
CA PRO A 27 -27.46 -40.02 1.47
C PRO A 27 -28.00 -40.89 0.33
N SER A 28 -27.74 -42.20 0.36
CA SER A 28 -28.21 -43.17 -0.64
C SER A 28 -29.72 -43.42 -0.59
N GLN A 29 -30.38 -43.12 0.52
CA GLN A 29 -31.84 -43.29 0.66
C GLN A 29 -32.63 -42.10 0.11
N CYS A 30 -31.96 -40.96 -0.12
CA CYS A 30 -32.56 -39.82 -0.80
C CYS A 30 -32.17 -39.80 -2.28
N PRO A 31 -33.12 -39.59 -3.21
CA PRO A 31 -32.81 -39.46 -4.63
C PRO A 31 -31.92 -38.24 -4.89
N ALA A 32 -30.84 -38.44 -5.65
CA ALA A 32 -29.88 -37.37 -5.95
C ALA A 32 -30.49 -36.20 -6.75
N LYS A 33 -31.52 -36.46 -7.55
CA LYS A 33 -32.26 -35.45 -8.32
C LYS A 33 -32.92 -34.37 -7.45
N ASP A 34 -33.32 -34.74 -6.23
CA ASP A 34 -34.04 -33.85 -5.31
C ASP A 34 -33.09 -33.24 -4.27
N LYS A 35 -31.80 -33.60 -4.32
CA LYS A 35 -30.77 -33.10 -3.40
C LYS A 35 -30.55 -31.61 -3.64
N PRO A 36 -30.83 -30.74 -2.64
CA PRO A 36 -30.52 -29.32 -2.76
C PRO A 36 -29.03 -29.08 -2.97
N ALA A 37 -28.69 -28.00 -3.68
CA ALA A 37 -27.30 -27.58 -3.82
C ALA A 37 -26.68 -27.35 -2.43
N SER A 38 -25.54 -28.00 -2.18
CA SER A 38 -24.74 -27.82 -0.96
C SER A 38 -23.90 -26.55 -1.00
N SER A 39 -23.68 -25.98 -2.18
CA SER A 39 -23.04 -24.68 -2.38
C SER A 39 -24.05 -23.68 -2.94
N VAL A 40 -24.12 -22.50 -2.33
CA VAL A 40 -25.02 -21.42 -2.75
C VAL A 40 -24.19 -20.16 -2.98
N ARG A 41 -24.43 -19.47 -4.10
CA ARG A 41 -23.80 -18.16 -4.37
C ARG A 41 -24.23 -17.14 -3.33
N CYS A 42 -23.29 -16.29 -2.93
CA CYS A 42 -23.57 -15.15 -2.06
C CYS A 42 -22.81 -13.93 -2.58
N THR A 43 -23.44 -12.77 -2.48
CA THR A 43 -22.85 -11.49 -2.85
C THR A 43 -22.93 -10.58 -1.64
N LEU A 44 -21.78 -10.20 -1.12
CA LEU A 44 -21.66 -9.23 -0.03
C LEU A 44 -21.49 -7.83 -0.59
N GLN A 45 -21.34 -6.85 0.31
CA GLN A 45 -21.00 -5.48 -0.09
C GLN A 45 -19.73 -5.46 -0.95
N ARG A 46 -19.62 -4.47 -1.84
CA ARG A 46 -18.44 -4.32 -2.69
C ARG A 46 -17.18 -4.24 -1.83
N CYS A 47 -16.12 -4.89 -2.28
CA CYS A 47 -14.85 -4.81 -1.58
C CYS A 47 -14.34 -3.37 -1.60
N PRO A 48 -13.68 -2.91 -0.52
CA PRO A 48 -13.00 -1.63 -0.51
C PRO A 48 -12.05 -1.55 -1.71
N PRO A 49 -11.96 -0.38 -2.36
CA PRO A 49 -11.02 -0.20 -3.45
C PRO A 49 -9.58 -0.35 -2.96
N PRO A 50 -8.65 -0.71 -3.86
CA PRO A 50 -7.23 -0.72 -3.56
C PRO A 50 -6.76 0.70 -3.24
N ARG A 51 -5.74 0.80 -2.37
CA ARG A 51 -5.25 2.08 -1.86
C ARG A 51 -3.73 2.13 -1.85
N TRP A 52 -3.19 3.34 -1.96
CA TRP A 52 -1.78 3.60 -1.73
C TRP A 52 -1.46 3.50 -0.24
N VAL A 53 -0.40 2.75 0.07
CA VAL A 53 0.20 2.65 1.39
C VAL A 53 1.63 3.13 1.30
N THR A 54 2.02 3.97 2.25
CA THR A 54 3.37 4.51 2.34
C THR A 54 4.05 4.00 3.59
N GLY A 55 5.32 3.62 3.46
CA GLY A 55 6.18 3.42 4.62
C GLY A 55 6.70 4.73 5.17
N ASP A 56 7.54 4.60 6.19
CA ASP A 56 8.27 5.73 6.77
C ASP A 56 9.30 6.29 5.79
N TRP A 57 9.65 7.56 5.99
CA TRP A 57 10.76 8.19 5.28
C TRP A 57 12.09 7.63 5.77
N SER A 58 13.01 7.40 4.83
CA SER A 58 14.40 7.13 5.14
C SER A 58 15.05 8.33 5.83
N GLU A 59 16.22 8.10 6.41
CA GLU A 59 17.07 9.21 6.82
C GLU A 59 17.35 10.16 5.64
N CYS A 60 17.53 11.43 5.97
CA CYS A 60 17.91 12.44 5.01
C CYS A 60 19.30 12.11 4.44
N SER A 61 19.47 12.18 3.12
CA SER A 61 20.75 11.90 2.47
C SER A 61 21.87 12.85 2.90
N ALA A 62 21.53 14.03 3.40
CA ALA A 62 22.47 15.03 3.89
C ALA A 62 22.48 15.01 5.41
N GLN A 63 23.67 14.99 6.01
CA GLN A 63 23.82 15.09 7.47
C GLN A 63 23.48 16.49 7.98
N CYS A 64 23.60 17.51 7.14
CA CYS A 64 23.26 18.90 7.43
C CYS A 64 22.87 19.63 6.13
N GLY A 65 22.07 20.68 6.22
CA GLY A 65 21.53 21.42 5.08
C GLY A 65 20.45 20.64 4.33
N HIS A 66 20.27 20.95 3.04
CA HIS A 66 19.26 20.32 2.19
C HIS A 66 19.73 18.94 1.68
N GLY A 67 18.84 17.96 1.80
CA GLY A 67 19.02 16.62 1.25
C GLY A 67 17.73 16.06 0.67
N GLN A 68 17.73 14.75 0.42
CA GLN A 68 16.56 14.01 -0.04
C GLN A 68 16.33 12.79 0.83
N GLN A 69 15.08 12.44 1.02
CA GLN A 69 14.66 11.22 1.71
C GLN A 69 13.68 10.45 0.82
N ARG A 70 13.70 9.12 0.95
CA ARG A 70 12.88 8.20 0.17
C ARG A 70 11.97 7.41 1.09
N ARG A 71 10.77 7.07 0.64
CA ARG A 71 9.89 6.10 1.30
C ARG A 71 9.41 5.04 0.34
N SER A 72 8.93 3.93 0.88
CA SER A 72 8.20 2.95 0.08
C SER A 72 6.79 3.48 -0.22
N VAL A 73 6.34 3.26 -1.45
CA VAL A 73 4.97 3.57 -1.89
C VAL A 73 4.46 2.35 -2.65
N GLN A 74 3.44 1.70 -2.12
CA GLN A 74 2.90 0.46 -2.67
C GLN A 74 1.39 0.56 -2.80
N CYS A 75 0.87 0.08 -3.92
CA CYS A 75 -0.56 -0.10 -4.10
C CYS A 75 -0.95 -1.46 -3.50
N VAL A 76 -1.91 -1.46 -2.59
CA VAL A 76 -2.39 -2.69 -1.94
C VAL A 76 -3.89 -2.84 -2.07
N SER A 77 -4.34 -4.09 -2.22
CA SER A 77 -5.75 -4.46 -2.19
C SER A 77 -6.34 -4.38 -0.78
N HIS A 78 -7.65 -4.53 -0.65
CA HIS A 78 -8.34 -4.64 0.64
C HIS A 78 -7.82 -5.79 1.52
N ARG A 79 -7.11 -6.77 0.95
CA ARG A 79 -6.49 -7.89 1.69
C ARG A 79 -5.03 -7.64 2.07
N GLY A 80 -4.50 -6.43 1.80
CA GLY A 80 -3.10 -6.10 2.03
C GLY A 80 -2.13 -6.71 1.02
N GLN A 81 -2.63 -7.27 -0.08
CA GLN A 81 -1.78 -7.85 -1.14
C GLN A 81 -1.37 -6.78 -2.15
N PRO A 82 -0.19 -6.88 -2.79
CA PRO A 82 0.21 -5.99 -3.86
C PRO A 82 -0.84 -5.95 -4.98
N SER A 83 -1.13 -4.75 -5.48
CA SER A 83 -2.08 -4.52 -6.57
C SER A 83 -1.56 -3.44 -7.52
N VAL A 84 -2.15 -3.34 -8.71
CA VAL A 84 -1.88 -2.31 -9.73
C VAL A 84 -3.12 -1.48 -10.06
N GLU A 85 -4.21 -1.71 -9.34
CA GLU A 85 -5.53 -1.11 -9.60
C GLU A 85 -5.71 0.26 -8.92
N CYS A 86 -4.69 0.76 -8.22
CA CYS A 86 -4.75 2.09 -7.61
C CYS A 86 -4.70 3.18 -8.68
N ILE A 87 -5.39 4.29 -8.40
CA ILE A 87 -5.38 5.47 -9.26
C ILE A 87 -4.00 6.13 -9.18
N GLU A 88 -3.28 6.19 -10.31
CA GLU A 88 -1.92 6.71 -10.39
C GLU A 88 -1.81 8.22 -10.07
N THR A 89 -2.84 9.02 -10.36
CA THR A 89 -2.85 10.45 -10.01
C THR A 89 -2.89 10.71 -8.50
N LEU A 90 -3.29 9.71 -7.70
CA LEU A 90 -3.30 9.77 -6.24
C LEU A 90 -2.03 9.15 -5.62
N ARG A 91 -1.06 8.72 -6.43
CA ARG A 91 0.18 8.11 -5.93
C ARG A 91 0.95 9.14 -5.10
N PRO A 92 1.21 8.87 -3.81
CA PRO A 92 2.02 9.75 -2.98
C PRO A 92 3.48 9.82 -3.48
N PRO A 93 4.20 10.93 -3.25
CA PRO A 93 5.60 11.03 -3.65
C PRO A 93 6.44 10.00 -2.92
N ALA A 94 7.28 9.26 -3.66
CA ALA A 94 8.24 8.32 -3.08
C ALA A 94 9.53 9.00 -2.61
N MET A 95 9.74 10.26 -3.01
CA MET A 95 10.93 11.05 -2.69
C MET A 95 10.48 12.46 -2.31
N GLN A 96 11.11 13.03 -1.28
CA GLN A 96 10.89 14.43 -0.90
C GLN A 96 12.20 15.07 -0.42
N GLN A 97 12.22 16.40 -0.43
CA GLN A 97 13.33 17.16 0.15
C GLN A 97 13.26 17.10 1.69
N CYS A 98 14.43 17.15 2.32
CA CYS A 98 14.60 17.27 3.77
C CYS A 98 15.64 18.34 4.07
N GLU A 99 15.58 18.91 5.26
CA GLU A 99 16.54 19.89 5.73
C GLU A 99 16.97 19.55 7.15
N ASN A 100 18.26 19.28 7.31
CA ASN A 100 18.87 19.03 8.60
C ASN A 100 19.58 20.29 9.07
N LYS A 101 19.42 20.65 10.35
CA LYS A 101 20.11 21.82 10.89
C LYS A 101 21.61 21.56 10.92
N CYS A 102 22.39 22.47 10.36
CA CYS A 102 23.84 22.47 10.55
C CYS A 102 24.14 23.02 11.94
N GLU A 103 24.55 22.17 12.88
CA GLU A 103 25.21 22.66 14.08
C GLU A 103 26.65 23.03 13.69
N ALA A 104 26.97 24.32 13.75
CA ALA A 104 28.36 24.75 13.77
C ALA A 104 28.96 24.21 15.07
N GLY A 105 29.71 23.11 14.98
CA GLY A 105 30.42 22.57 16.13
C GLY A 105 31.27 23.67 16.79
N PRO A 106 31.52 23.61 18.10
CA PRO A 106 32.47 24.49 18.74
C PRO A 106 33.81 24.35 18.03
N SER A 107 34.38 25.49 17.65
CA SER A 107 35.65 25.63 16.97
C SER A 107 36.79 25.02 17.79
N ASP A 108 37.05 23.72 17.64
CA ASP A 108 38.31 23.10 18.07
C ASP A 108 38.55 21.74 17.39
N SER A 109 38.71 21.75 16.06
CA SER A 109 39.44 20.66 15.39
C SER A 109 39.97 21.11 14.01
N PRO A 110 41.29 20.96 13.73
CA PRO A 110 41.96 21.63 12.63
C PRO A 110 41.98 20.79 11.34
N ASP A 111 40.80 20.43 10.80
CA ASP A 111 40.72 19.88 9.44
C ASP A 111 39.58 20.55 8.65
N GLY A 112 39.93 21.72 8.10
CA GLY A 112 39.09 22.52 7.21
C GLY A 112 38.83 21.83 5.87
N LYS A 113 37.90 20.88 5.83
CA LYS A 113 37.38 20.27 4.59
C LYS A 113 35.87 20.02 4.61
N ASN A 114 35.08 20.87 5.26
CA ASN A 114 33.61 20.75 5.18
C ASN A 114 32.82 22.07 5.12
N ILE A 115 33.50 23.22 5.00
CA ILE A 115 32.84 24.52 4.92
C ILE A 115 32.59 24.95 3.46
N GLU A 116 33.40 24.46 2.50
CA GLU A 116 33.25 24.81 1.07
C GLU A 116 32.04 24.16 0.38
N ASN A 117 31.49 23.07 0.92
CA ASN A 117 30.35 22.38 0.30
C ASN A 117 28.99 23.02 0.63
N CYS A 118 28.86 23.79 1.72
CA CYS A 118 27.60 24.48 2.06
C CYS A 118 27.34 25.71 1.19
N LEU A 119 28.37 26.48 0.84
CA LEU A 119 28.23 27.71 0.03
C LEU A 119 28.19 27.43 -1.48
N LYS A 120 28.72 26.29 -1.96
CA LYS A 120 28.54 25.89 -3.37
C LYS A 120 27.11 25.46 -3.68
N GLN A 121 26.37 24.93 -2.69
CA GLN A 121 24.99 24.44 -2.88
C GLN A 121 23.96 25.56 -3.14
N THR A 122 24.21 26.79 -2.67
CA THR A 122 23.34 27.96 -2.94
C THR A 122 23.51 28.52 -4.35
N SER A 123 24.61 28.21 -5.03
CA SER A 123 24.91 28.67 -6.40
C SER A 123 24.19 27.84 -7.46
N ASP A 124 24.04 26.53 -7.25
CA ASP A 124 23.40 25.63 -8.23
C ASP A 124 21.88 25.84 -8.31
N PHE A 125 21.21 26.23 -7.22
CA PHE A 125 19.76 26.49 -7.23
C PHE A 125 19.39 27.72 -8.08
N LEU A 126 20.24 28.76 -8.10
CA LEU A 126 20.03 29.92 -8.98
C LEU A 126 20.26 29.56 -10.46
N PHE A 127 21.20 28.66 -10.74
CA PHE A 127 21.53 28.25 -12.10
C PHE A 127 20.44 27.37 -12.71
N VAL A 128 19.83 26.46 -11.94
CA VAL A 128 18.68 25.65 -12.41
C VAL A 128 17.44 26.51 -12.68
N ILE A 129 17.17 27.52 -11.83
CA ILE A 129 16.05 28.44 -12.02
C ILE A 129 16.26 29.32 -13.27
N LEU A 130 17.48 29.82 -13.50
CA LEU A 130 17.81 30.60 -14.69
C LEU A 130 17.79 29.76 -15.98
N PHE A 131 18.21 28.49 -15.94
CA PHE A 131 18.14 27.59 -17.10
C PHE A 131 16.70 27.24 -17.51
N PHE A 132 15.78 27.08 -16.55
CA PHE A 132 14.37 26.81 -16.85
C PHE A 132 13.62 28.03 -17.41
N PHE A 133 14.02 29.25 -17.08
CA PHE A 133 13.37 30.49 -17.55
C PHE A 133 13.87 31.01 -18.90
N PHE A 134 15.07 30.63 -19.35
CA PHE A 134 15.62 31.09 -20.64
C PHE A 134 15.43 30.09 -21.80
N PHE A 135 15.02 28.85 -21.52
CA PHE A 135 14.83 27.80 -22.54
C PHE A 135 13.37 27.37 -22.74
N PHE A 136 12.40 28.17 -22.27
CA PHE A 136 10.97 28.04 -22.58
C PHE A 136 10.37 29.38 -23.01
#